data_AF-F6R8D7-F1
#
_entry.id   AF-F6R8D7-F1
#
_cell.length_a   1.000
_cell.length_b   1.000
_cell.length_c   1.000
_cell.angle_alpha   90.00
_cell.angle_beta   90.00
_cell.angle_gamma   90.00
#
_symmetry.space_group_name_H-M   'P 1'
#
loop_
_entity.id
_entity.type
_entity.pdbx_description
1 polymer ?
#
loop_
_entity_poly.entity_id
_entity_poly.type
_entity_poly.pdbx_seq_one_letter_code
_entity_poly.pdbx_strand_id
1 'polypeptide(L)'
;TGPGDPLLSPSGVFLLCKMGWHCSRLLGDFGPHTPVSTALSFIPLGMAAPSMKERQVCWGARDEYWKCLDENTDDASQCKKLRSSFESSCPQQWIKYFDKRRDYLKFKEKFEAGEFQPSKTTAKS
;
A
#
# COMPACT_ATOMS: atom_id res chain seq x y z
N THR A 1 -31.68 -4.31 17.89
CA THR A 1 -31.17 -3.23 18.75
C THR A 1 -29.73 -3.58 19.09
N GLY A 2 -28.75 -2.80 18.62
CA GLY A 2 -27.31 -3.08 18.82
C GLY A 2 -26.90 -3.07 20.30
N PRO A 3 -25.65 -3.49 20.63
CA PRO A 3 -24.53 -2.54 20.56
C PRO A 3 -23.12 -3.15 20.30
N GLY A 4 -22.15 -2.33 19.89
CA GLY A 4 -20.74 -2.54 20.30
C GLY A 4 -19.65 -2.44 19.23
N ASP A 5 -19.28 -1.22 18.84
CA ASP A 5 -17.86 -0.88 18.60
C ASP A 5 -17.09 -1.06 19.92
N PRO A 6 -15.85 -1.59 19.89
CA PRO A 6 -14.78 -0.78 20.47
C PRO A 6 -13.38 -0.93 19.83
N LEU A 7 -12.68 0.20 19.86
CA LEU A 7 -11.24 0.34 20.12
C LEU A 7 -10.25 0.23 18.94
N LEU A 8 -10.18 1.37 18.22
CA LEU A 8 -8.91 1.97 17.84
C LEU A 8 -8.04 2.21 19.11
N SER A 9 -6.79 1.74 19.11
CA SER A 9 -5.76 2.17 20.08
C SER A 9 -4.50 2.60 19.33
N PRO A 10 -4.07 3.88 19.46
CA PRO A 10 -2.79 4.35 18.97
C PRO A 10 -1.94 4.89 20.13
N SER A 11 -1.07 4.07 20.72
CA SER A 11 0.04 4.60 21.54
C SER A 11 1.03 3.49 21.93
N GLY A 12 2.19 3.50 21.28
CA GLY A 12 3.34 2.65 21.58
C GLY A 12 4.62 3.32 21.11
N VAL A 13 4.84 4.55 21.56
CA VAL A 13 6.13 5.25 21.43
C VAL A 13 7.09 4.60 22.44
N PHE A 14 7.98 3.73 21.96
CA PHE A 14 9.20 3.40 22.71
C PHE A 14 10.36 4.19 22.15
N LEU A 15 10.72 5.19 22.95
CA LEU A 15 11.86 6.07 22.84
C LEU A 15 13.15 5.26 23.11
N LEU A 16 14.07 5.23 22.16
CA LEU A 16 15.49 4.96 22.43
C LEU A 16 16.32 6.05 21.75
N CYS A 17 16.47 7.15 22.48
CA CYS A 17 17.49 8.17 22.26
C CYS A 17 18.84 7.62 22.78
N LYS A 18 19.90 7.68 21.97
CA LYS A 18 21.25 8.19 22.34
C LYS A 18 22.28 7.99 21.20
N MET A 19 23.21 8.95 21.12
CA MET A 19 24.25 9.22 20.10
C MET A 19 23.70 9.95 18.87
N GLY A 20 23.75 11.27 18.73
CA GLY A 20 24.81 12.18 19.15
C GLY A 20 25.54 12.70 17.91
N TRP A 21 24.87 13.50 17.08
CA TRP A 21 25.56 14.50 16.25
C TRP A 21 24.73 15.78 16.15
N HIS A 22 25.26 16.81 16.81
CA HIS A 22 24.92 18.21 16.61
C HIS A 22 24.94 18.54 15.12
N CYS A 23 23.81 18.99 14.57
CA CYS A 23 23.80 19.84 13.38
C CYS A 23 23.24 21.20 13.82
N SER A 24 24.12 22.00 14.42
CA SER A 24 23.89 23.44 14.60
C SER A 24 24.21 24.17 13.29
N ARG A 25 23.43 25.24 13.02
CA ARG A 25 23.55 26.22 11.91
C ARG A 25 23.04 25.67 10.56
N LEU A 26 22.15 26.34 9.83
CA LEU A 26 22.04 27.78 9.62
C LEU A 26 20.56 28.22 9.57
N LEU A 27 20.22 29.22 10.39
CA LEU A 27 19.21 30.20 10.00
C LEU A 27 19.81 30.97 8.81
N GLY A 28 19.19 30.80 7.64
CA GLY A 28 19.42 31.63 6.46
C GLY A 28 18.12 32.33 6.11
N ASP A 29 18.07 33.61 6.44
CA ASP A 29 17.07 34.57 6.00
C ASP A 29 17.12 34.70 4.47
N PHE A 30 16.04 34.33 3.79
CA PHE A 30 15.78 34.72 2.39
C PHE A 30 14.38 35.36 2.37
N GLY A 31 14.31 36.68 2.52
CA GLY A 31 13.17 37.46 2.00
C GLY A 31 13.18 37.53 0.46
N PRO A 32 12.39 38.42 -0.14
CA PRO A 32 10.95 38.62 -0.01
C PRO A 32 10.18 37.82 -1.08
N HIS A 33 8.91 37.53 -0.79
CA HIS A 33 7.97 36.81 -1.64
C HIS A 33 7.77 37.47 -3.03
N THR A 34 8.38 36.91 -4.06
CA THR A 34 7.94 37.14 -5.44
C THR A 34 6.63 36.37 -5.67
N PRO A 35 5.54 36.98 -6.16
CA PRO A 35 4.33 36.24 -6.50
C PRO A 35 4.59 35.41 -7.76
N VAL A 36 4.95 34.13 -7.59
CA VAL A 36 4.86 33.11 -8.65
C VAL A 36 3.37 32.82 -8.86
N SER A 37 2.69 33.74 -9.54
CA SER A 37 1.41 33.50 -10.18
C SER A 37 1.72 33.27 -11.66
N THR A 38 1.23 32.17 -12.23
CA THR A 38 1.32 31.77 -13.65
C THR A 38 2.42 30.77 -14.04
N ALA A 39 2.60 29.68 -13.29
CA ALA A 39 3.24 28.48 -13.83
C ALA A 39 2.77 27.20 -13.10
N LEU A 40 1.47 26.87 -13.18
CA LEU A 40 0.90 25.63 -12.61
C LEU A 40 0.33 24.67 -13.67
N SER A 41 0.66 24.88 -14.94
CA SER A 41 0.05 24.15 -16.06
C SER A 41 1.02 23.31 -16.91
N PHE A 42 2.28 23.13 -16.49
CA PHE A 42 3.30 22.42 -17.28
C PHE A 42 4.00 21.26 -16.53
N ILE A 43 3.32 20.59 -15.59
CA ILE A 43 3.79 19.28 -15.13
C ILE A 43 3.21 18.23 -16.08
N PRO A 44 4.03 17.43 -16.79
CA PRO A 44 3.50 16.31 -17.58
C PRO A 44 2.70 15.42 -16.64
N LEU A 45 1.55 14.93 -17.12
CA LEU A 45 0.54 14.15 -16.39
C LEU A 45 1.05 12.75 -15.95
N GLY A 46 2.32 12.64 -15.55
CA GLY A 46 2.91 11.51 -14.86
C GLY A 46 2.40 11.48 -13.43
N MET A 47 1.21 10.91 -13.27
CA MET A 47 0.60 10.47 -12.02
C MET A 47 0.64 11.52 -10.90
N ALA A 48 -0.23 12.53 -11.01
CA ALA A 48 -0.59 13.33 -9.86
C ALA A 48 -0.91 12.37 -8.68
N ALA A 49 -0.32 12.64 -7.51
CA ALA A 49 -0.57 11.83 -6.33
C ALA A 49 -2.09 11.81 -6.07
N PRO A 50 -2.73 10.64 -5.95
CA PRO A 50 -4.17 10.57 -5.74
C PRO A 50 -4.53 11.29 -4.44
N SER A 51 -5.66 11.98 -4.46
CA SER A 51 -6.19 12.66 -3.29
C SER A 51 -6.43 11.68 -2.14
N MET A 52 -6.51 12.20 -0.91
CA MET A 52 -6.78 11.37 0.27
C MET A 52 -8.06 10.53 0.11
N LYS A 53 -9.11 11.11 -0.48
CA LYS A 53 -10.39 10.44 -0.68
C LYS A 53 -10.30 9.30 -1.70
N GLU A 54 -9.62 9.52 -2.83
CA GLU A 54 -9.40 8.48 -3.86
C GLU A 54 -8.58 7.32 -3.29
N ARG A 55 -7.59 7.62 -2.44
CA ARG A 55 -6.80 6.60 -1.76
C ARG A 55 -7.64 5.72 -0.84
N GLN A 56 -8.57 6.31 -0.08
CA GLN A 56 -9.48 5.55 0.78
C GLN A 56 -10.40 4.63 -0.03
N VAL A 57 -10.95 5.12 -1.15
CA VAL A 57 -11.79 4.31 -2.04
C VAL A 57 -10.99 3.14 -2.63
N CYS A 58 -9.77 3.39 -3.10
CA CYS A 58 -8.87 2.36 -3.60
C CYS A 58 -8.58 1.27 -2.55
N TRP A 59 -8.27 1.67 -1.31
CA TRP A 59 -8.01 0.71 -0.23
C TRP A 59 -9.25 -0.09 0.15
N GLY A 60 -10.43 0.54 0.16
CA GLY A 60 -11.70 -0.17 0.38
C GLY A 60 -11.96 -1.24 -0.69
N ALA A 61 -11.86 -0.87 -1.97
CA ALA A 61 -12.05 -1.81 -3.08
C ALA A 61 -11.02 -2.95 -3.07
N ARG A 62 -9.77 -2.66 -2.66
CA ARG A 62 -8.73 -3.68 -2.45
C ARG A 62 -9.17 -4.67 -1.38
N ASP A 63 -9.61 -4.18 -0.23
CA ASP A 63 -9.93 -5.02 0.93
C ASP A 63 -11.16 -5.91 0.65
N GLU A 64 -12.16 -5.38 -0.07
CA GLU A 64 -13.30 -6.17 -0.55
C GLU A 64 -12.88 -7.28 -1.51
N TYR A 65 -12.06 -6.95 -2.52
CA TYR A 65 -11.52 -7.95 -3.45
C TYR A 65 -10.68 -8.99 -2.71
N TRP A 66 -9.91 -8.56 -1.71
CA TRP A 66 -9.05 -9.42 -0.94
C TRP A 66 -9.83 -10.40 -0.08
N LYS A 67 -10.82 -9.89 0.66
CA LYS A 67 -11.74 -10.71 1.44
C LYS A 67 -12.42 -11.78 0.59
N CYS A 68 -12.89 -11.41 -0.61
CA CYS A 68 -13.50 -12.37 -1.53
C CYS A 68 -12.54 -13.51 -1.89
N LEU A 69 -11.28 -13.20 -2.20
CA LEU A 69 -10.29 -14.25 -2.51
C LEU A 69 -9.98 -15.14 -1.31
N ASP A 70 -9.89 -14.58 -0.10
CA ASP A 70 -9.64 -15.38 1.11
C ASP A 70 -10.82 -16.32 1.41
N GLU A 71 -12.06 -15.88 1.17
CA GLU A 71 -13.28 -16.72 1.31
C GLU A 71 -13.39 -17.80 0.21
N ASN A 72 -12.83 -17.55 -0.98
CA ASN A 72 -12.93 -18.43 -2.16
C ASN A 72 -11.62 -19.18 -2.47
N THR A 73 -10.75 -19.41 -1.47
CA THR A 73 -9.49 -20.17 -1.63
C THR A 73 -8.62 -19.69 -2.81
N ASP A 74 -8.51 -18.37 -2.96
CA ASP A 74 -7.77 -17.69 -4.03
C ASP A 74 -8.33 -17.91 -5.46
N ASP A 75 -9.62 -18.31 -5.62
CA ASP A 75 -10.28 -18.36 -6.92
C ASP A 75 -10.68 -16.96 -7.43
N ALA A 76 -9.81 -16.37 -8.25
CA ALA A 76 -10.04 -15.08 -8.90
C ALA A 76 -11.26 -15.05 -9.82
N SER A 77 -11.78 -16.19 -10.25
CA SER A 77 -12.91 -16.24 -11.17
C SER A 77 -14.22 -15.82 -10.53
N GLN A 78 -14.41 -16.12 -9.24
CA GLN A 78 -15.59 -15.72 -8.45
C GLN A 78 -15.56 -14.22 -8.13
N CYS A 79 -14.36 -13.67 -7.96
CA CYS A 79 -14.15 -12.29 -7.51
C CYS A 79 -13.95 -11.29 -8.65
N LYS A 80 -14.24 -11.65 -9.92
CA LYS A 80 -14.03 -10.79 -11.10
C LYS A 80 -14.70 -9.43 -11.00
N LYS A 81 -15.92 -9.37 -10.46
CA LYS A 81 -16.66 -8.10 -10.30
C LYS A 81 -15.93 -7.13 -9.37
N LEU A 82 -15.45 -7.63 -8.24
CA LEU A 82 -14.66 -6.86 -7.28
C LEU A 82 -13.28 -6.52 -7.84
N ARG A 83 -12.68 -7.41 -8.64
CA ARG A 83 -11.44 -7.13 -9.35
C ARG A 83 -11.57 -5.90 -10.26
N SER A 84 -12.64 -5.83 -11.04
CA SER A 84 -12.89 -4.68 -11.92
C SER A 84 -13.11 -3.37 -11.15
N SER A 85 -13.77 -3.43 -9.98
CA SER A 85 -13.92 -2.27 -9.08
C SER A 85 -12.58 -1.80 -8.51
N PHE A 86 -11.73 -2.75 -8.10
CA PHE A 86 -10.37 -2.47 -7.62
C PHE A 86 -9.50 -1.85 -8.73
N GLU A 87 -9.57 -2.37 -9.95
CA GLU A 87 -8.81 -1.87 -11.10
C GLU A 87 -9.22 -0.47 -11.55
N SER A 88 -10.49 -0.12 -11.42
CA SER A 88 -11.00 1.22 -11.78
C SER A 88 -10.78 2.26 -10.68
N SER A 89 -10.73 1.83 -9.41
CA SER A 89 -10.59 2.72 -8.25
C SER A 89 -9.12 3.04 -7.91
N CYS A 90 -8.17 2.23 -8.38
CA CYS A 90 -6.77 2.33 -8.01
C CYS A 90 -5.85 2.68 -9.19
N PRO A 91 -4.75 3.42 -8.93
CA PRO A 91 -3.66 3.56 -9.90
C PRO A 91 -3.04 2.20 -10.26
N GLN A 92 -2.72 1.99 -11.54
CA GLN A 92 -2.14 0.73 -12.06
C GLN A 92 -0.85 0.30 -11.32
N GLN A 93 -0.01 1.27 -10.93
CA GLN A 93 1.20 0.99 -10.15
C GLN A 93 0.88 0.41 -8.77
N TRP A 94 -0.20 0.87 -8.13
CA TRP A 94 -0.62 0.38 -6.82
C TRP A 94 -1.20 -1.01 -6.92
N ILE A 95 -2.01 -1.28 -7.95
CA ILE A 95 -2.57 -2.61 -8.21
C ILE A 95 -1.44 -3.64 -8.32
N LYS A 96 -0.44 -3.37 -9.18
CA LYS A 96 0.73 -4.23 -9.34
C LYS A 96 1.49 -4.46 -8.03
N TYR A 97 1.65 -3.41 -7.22
CA TYR A 97 2.31 -3.52 -5.91
C TYR A 97 1.49 -4.39 -4.95
N PHE A 98 0.18 -4.19 -4.88
CA PHE A 98 -0.70 -4.94 -3.99
C PHE A 98 -0.78 -6.42 -4.38
N ASP A 99 -0.91 -6.73 -5.66
CA ASP A 99 -0.94 -8.12 -6.15
C ASP A 99 0.36 -8.86 -5.73
N LYS A 100 1.53 -8.28 -6.01
CA LYS A 100 2.82 -8.84 -5.59
C LYS A 100 2.92 -8.99 -4.06
N ARG A 101 2.38 -8.02 -3.31
CA ARG A 101 2.40 -8.06 -1.85
C ARG A 101 1.55 -9.22 -1.32
N ARG A 102 0.37 -9.45 -1.90
CA ARG A 102 -0.48 -10.58 -1.54
C ARG A 102 0.20 -11.92 -1.85
N ASP A 103 0.75 -12.08 -3.04
CA ASP A 103 1.46 -13.31 -3.42
C ASP A 103 2.59 -13.64 -2.44
N TYR A 104 3.35 -12.61 -2.04
CA TYR A 104 4.38 -12.73 -1.03
C TYR A 104 3.82 -13.16 0.33
N LEU A 105 2.71 -12.59 0.77
CA LEU A 105 2.08 -12.96 2.04
C LEU A 105 1.58 -14.41 2.02
N LYS A 106 0.96 -14.85 0.93
CA LYS A 106 0.52 -16.25 0.77
C LYS A 106 1.69 -17.22 0.70
N PHE A 107 2.77 -16.85 0.01
CA PHE A 107 3.99 -17.65 -0.02
C PHE A 107 4.63 -17.74 1.37
N LYS A 108 4.70 -16.62 2.09
CA LYS A 108 5.21 -16.57 3.45
C LYS A 108 4.40 -17.47 4.39
N GLU A 109 3.07 -17.41 4.31
CA GLU A 109 2.17 -18.26 5.10
C GLU A 109 2.42 -19.75 4.83
N LYS A 110 2.52 -20.16 3.55
CA LYS A 110 2.85 -21.55 3.17
C LYS A 110 4.24 -21.99 3.64
N PHE A 111 5.21 -21.08 3.59
CA PHE A 111 6.56 -21.34 4.07
C PHE A 111 6.59 -21.54 5.59
N GLU A 112 5.88 -20.69 6.35
CA GLU A 112 5.74 -20.81 7.80
C GLU A 112 4.93 -22.06 8.21
N ALA A 113 3.96 -22.46 7.39
CA ALA A 113 3.22 -23.71 7.54
C ALA A 113 4.06 -24.98 7.25
N GLY A 114 5.32 -24.83 6.80
CA GLY A 114 6.22 -25.95 6.54
C GLY A 114 5.96 -26.67 5.20
N GLU A 115 5.09 -26.14 4.34
CA GLU A 115 4.71 -26.72 3.05
C GLU A 115 5.69 -26.34 1.92
N PHE A 116 7.00 -26.31 2.21
CA PHE A 116 7.98 -26.10 1.16
C PHE A 116 8.25 -27.42 0.44
N GLN A 117 7.64 -27.60 -0.73
CA GLN A 117 8.02 -28.67 -1.67
C GLN A 117 9.14 -28.14 -2.58
N PRO A 118 10.42 -28.48 -2.35
CA PRO A 118 11.46 -28.19 -3.32
C PRO A 118 11.11 -28.89 -4.63
N SER A 119 10.88 -28.11 -5.70
CA SER A 119 10.60 -28.67 -7.01
C SER A 119 11.80 -29.50 -7.46
N LYS A 120 11.56 -30.80 -7.66
CA LYS A 120 12.47 -31.83 -8.17
C LYS A 120 13.45 -31.24 -9.18
N THR A 121 14.74 -31.30 -8.86
CA THR A 121 15.87 -30.96 -9.72
C THR A 121 15.68 -31.61 -11.10
N THR A 122 15.53 -30.81 -12.15
CA THR A 122 15.62 -31.32 -13.52
C THR A 122 17.06 -31.75 -13.78
N ALA A 123 17.35 -33.03 -13.52
CA ALA A 123 18.45 -33.74 -14.15
C ALA A 123 18.14 -33.82 -15.65
N LYS A 124 18.65 -32.85 -16.42
CA LYS A 124 18.68 -32.93 -17.87
C LYS A 124 19.93 -33.72 -18.24
N SER A 125 19.71 -34.92 -18.77
CA SER A 125 20.70 -35.83 -19.36
C SER A 125 21.45 -35.21 -20.53
#